data_AF-A0ABD2KX05-F1
#
_entry.id   AF-A0ABD2KX05-F1
#
_cell.length_a   1.000
_cell.length_b   1.000
_cell.length_c   1.000
_cell.angle_alpha   90.00
_cell.angle_beta   90.00
_cell.angle_gamma   90.00
#
_symmetry.space_group_name_H-M   'P 1'
#
loop_
_entity.id
_entity.type
_entity.pdbx_description
1 polymer ?
#
loop_
_entity_poly.entity_id
_entity_poly.type
_entity_poly.pdbx_seq_one_letter_code
_entity_poly.pdbx_strand_id
1 'polypeptide(L)'
;MNVLLAELALSTKCQHAASIRLELGIKQSLERSMKALIGTVDELNKAVNAYGEYTVEKQKYETMHNNLMQKRQTENEARVTRGEPPLTMEDIKRQLKQPQMQTKYGMLDLLLNALDTDAFTTYQIQMTTNENVAKLHLSQAVSAQPVVVAASSAAIGTSAANAPNLERR
;
A
#
# COMPACT_ATOMS: atom_id res chain seq x y z
N MET A 1 -33.19 -17.92 13.68
CA MET A 1 -31.77 -17.80 13.29
C MET A 1 -30.94 -17.06 14.35
N ASN A 2 -31.41 -15.94 14.91
CA ASN A 2 -30.62 -15.16 15.88
C ASN A 2 -30.61 -15.70 17.32
N VAL A 3 -31.51 -16.62 17.68
CA VAL A 3 -31.62 -17.18 19.04
C VAL A 3 -30.37 -17.99 19.42
N LEU A 4 -29.84 -18.81 18.49
CA LEU A 4 -28.65 -19.61 18.74
C LEU A 4 -27.39 -18.73 18.88
N LEU A 5 -27.33 -17.61 18.14
CA LEU A 5 -26.25 -16.63 18.25
C LEU A 5 -26.31 -15.86 19.58
N ALA A 6 -27.52 -15.57 20.07
CA ALA A 6 -27.74 -14.92 21.37
C ALA A 6 -27.34 -15.83 22.54
N GLU A 7 -27.75 -17.10 22.52
CA GLU A 7 -27.34 -18.11 23.50
C GLU A 7 -25.81 -18.28 23.52
N LEU A 8 -25.16 -18.29 22.35
CA LEU A 8 -23.71 -18.36 22.25
C LEU A 8 -23.01 -17.11 22.85
N ALA A 9 -23.55 -15.92 22.62
CA ALA A 9 -23.02 -14.67 23.17
C ALA A 9 -23.13 -14.61 24.70
N LEU A 10 -24.16 -15.23 25.28
CA LEU A 10 -24.35 -15.36 26.73
C LEU A 10 -23.51 -16.49 27.33
N SER A 11 -23.34 -17.61 26.62
CA SER A 11 -22.61 -18.78 27.09
C SER A 11 -21.09 -18.64 27.00
N THR A 12 -20.58 -17.85 26.05
CA THR A 12 -19.15 -17.61 25.93
C THR A 12 -18.76 -16.48 26.88
N LYS A 13 -17.71 -16.66 27.70
CA LYS A 13 -17.05 -15.57 28.44
C LYS A 13 -16.30 -14.65 27.46
N CYS A 14 -17.00 -14.10 26.47
CA CYS A 14 -16.45 -13.35 25.36
C CYS A 14 -16.21 -11.89 25.74
N GLN A 15 -15.48 -11.65 26.82
CA GLN A 15 -14.93 -10.30 27.10
C GLN A 15 -13.58 -10.09 26.40
N HIS A 16 -12.92 -11.17 25.98
CA HIS A 16 -11.59 -11.11 25.37
C HIS A 16 -11.57 -10.40 23.99
N ALA A 17 -12.61 -10.60 23.17
CA ALA A 17 -12.63 -10.04 21.81
C ALA A 17 -12.78 -8.51 21.78
N ALA A 18 -13.48 -7.93 22.77
CA ALA A 18 -13.64 -6.48 22.90
C ALA A 18 -12.35 -5.81 23.42
N SER A 19 -11.64 -6.46 24.34
CA SER A 19 -10.37 -5.95 24.88
C SER A 19 -9.26 -5.91 23.83
N ILE A 20 -9.14 -6.95 22.98
CA ILE A 20 -8.11 -7.01 21.92
C ILE A 20 -8.28 -5.87 20.91
N ARG A 21 -9.53 -5.53 20.55
CA ARG A 21 -9.79 -4.41 19.63
C ARG A 21 -9.54 -3.04 20.25
N LEU A 22 -9.30 -2.91 21.56
CA LEU A 22 -8.99 -1.64 22.22
C LEU A 22 -7.51 -1.50 22.60
N GLU A 23 -6.68 -2.49 22.27
CA GLU A 23 -5.24 -2.40 22.54
C GLU A 23 -4.59 -1.31 21.67
N LEU A 24 -3.94 -0.35 22.35
CA LEU A 24 -3.14 0.71 21.76
C LEU A 24 -1.71 0.18 21.58
N GLY A 25 -1.55 -0.80 20.68
CA GLY A 25 -0.36 -1.66 20.72
C GLY A 25 0.03 -2.28 19.39
N ILE A 26 0.01 -1.52 18.29
CA ILE A 26 0.34 -2.07 16.96
C ILE A 26 1.80 -1.81 16.55
N LYS A 27 2.70 -1.39 17.46
CA LYS A 27 4.06 -0.93 17.11
C LYS A 27 4.83 -1.90 16.18
N GLN A 28 4.85 -3.20 16.49
CA GLN A 28 5.58 -4.19 15.68
C GLN A 28 4.89 -4.47 14.33
N SER A 29 3.56 -4.51 14.30
CA SER A 29 2.81 -4.76 13.07
C SER A 29 2.88 -3.56 12.12
N LEU A 30 2.82 -2.34 12.68
CA LEU A 30 3.05 -1.08 11.98
C LEU A 30 4.46 -0.97 11.41
N GLU A 31 5.48 -1.28 12.22
CA GLU A 31 6.86 -1.23 11.75
C GLU A 31 7.10 -2.21 10.59
N ARG A 32 6.50 -3.40 10.67
CA ARG A 32 6.60 -4.42 9.64
C ARG A 32 5.88 -4.02 8.36
N SER A 33 4.67 -3.47 8.45
CA SER A 33 3.91 -2.99 7.29
C SER A 33 4.58 -1.77 6.65
N MET A 34 5.15 -0.84 7.43
CA MET A 34 5.92 0.27 6.89
C MET A 34 7.18 -0.19 6.18
N LYS A 35 7.94 -1.13 6.75
CA LYS A 35 9.12 -1.70 6.10
C LYS A 35 8.77 -2.41 4.79
N ALA A 36 7.66 -3.15 4.77
CA ALA A 36 7.15 -3.77 3.55
C ALA A 36 6.76 -2.71 2.50
N LEU A 37 6.03 -1.67 2.91
CA LEU A 37 5.63 -0.56 2.03
C LEU A 37 6.84 0.14 1.39
N ILE A 38 7.88 0.45 2.17
CA ILE A 38 9.11 1.07 1.66
C ILE A 38 9.74 0.18 0.59
N GLY A 39 9.87 -1.13 0.86
CA GLY A 39 10.44 -2.08 -0.09
C GLY A 39 9.63 -2.19 -1.39
N THR A 40 8.29 -2.24 -1.29
CA THR A 40 7.42 -2.30 -2.48
C THR A 40 7.44 -1.02 -3.30
N VAL A 41 7.52 0.15 -2.65
CA VAL A 41 7.60 1.45 -3.33
C VAL A 41 8.93 1.58 -4.07
N ASP A 42 10.05 1.16 -3.47
CA ASP A 42 11.36 1.18 -4.12
C ASP A 42 11.38 0.27 -5.36
N GLU A 43 10.80 -0.92 -5.25
CA GLU A 43 10.71 -1.85 -6.38
C GLU A 43 9.77 -1.34 -7.48
N LEU A 44 8.65 -0.74 -7.10
CA LEU A 44 7.73 -0.07 -8.02
C LEU A 44 8.45 1.06 -8.78
N ASN A 45 9.25 1.88 -8.09
CA ASN A 45 9.98 2.98 -8.70
C ASN A 45 11.02 2.47 -9.73
N LYS A 46 11.75 1.40 -9.41
CA LYS A 46 12.66 0.76 -10.39
C LYS A 46 11.90 0.28 -11.64
N ALA A 47 10.75 -0.36 -11.45
CA ALA A 47 9.93 -0.86 -12.54
C ALA A 47 9.37 0.28 -13.42
N VAL A 48 8.95 1.39 -12.80
CA VAL A 48 8.48 2.60 -13.51
C VAL A 48 9.60 3.21 -14.35
N ASN A 49 10.81 3.32 -13.80
CA ASN A 49 11.95 3.88 -14.54
C ASN A 49 12.33 3.00 -15.75
N ALA A 50 12.38 1.68 -15.56
CA ALA A 50 12.63 0.74 -16.66
C ALA A 50 11.54 0.82 -17.75
N TYR A 51 10.28 1.01 -17.35
CA TYR A 51 9.18 1.24 -18.29
C TYR A 51 9.31 2.58 -19.04
N GLY A 52 9.78 3.62 -18.36
CA GLY A 52 10.08 4.92 -18.97
C GLY A 52 11.14 4.81 -20.07
N GLU A 53 12.26 4.13 -19.79
CA GLU A 53 13.31 3.87 -20.77
C GLU A 53 12.79 3.08 -21.97
N TYR A 54 12.01 2.02 -21.72
CA TYR A 54 11.37 1.23 -22.76
C TYR A 54 10.45 2.08 -23.65
N THR A 55 9.66 2.97 -23.05
CA THR A 55 8.72 3.84 -23.78
C THR A 55 9.44 4.78 -24.73
N VAL A 56 10.55 5.38 -24.27
CA VAL A 56 11.40 6.24 -25.11
C VAL A 56 12.00 5.45 -26.27
N GLU A 57 12.54 4.27 -26.00
CA GLU A 57 13.15 3.42 -27.05
C GLU A 57 12.11 2.92 -28.05
N LYS A 58 10.92 2.54 -27.59
CA LYS A 58 9.78 2.16 -28.43
C LYS A 58 9.37 3.32 -29.35
N GLN A 59 9.31 4.53 -28.83
CA GLN A 59 8.95 5.70 -29.63
C GLN A 59 9.99 6.02 -30.71
N LYS A 60 11.28 5.89 -30.40
CA LYS A 60 12.36 6.01 -31.39
C LYS A 60 12.24 4.94 -32.47
N TYR A 61 12.01 3.69 -32.06
CA TYR A 61 11.78 2.58 -32.97
C TYR A 61 10.60 2.84 -33.91
N GLU A 62 9.43 3.25 -33.38
CA GLU A 62 8.23 3.55 -34.17
C GLU A 62 8.48 4.68 -35.17
N THR A 63 9.17 5.74 -34.74
CA THR A 63 9.50 6.88 -35.61
C THR A 63 10.41 6.44 -36.76
N MET A 64 11.44 5.64 -36.46
CA MET A 64 12.38 5.14 -37.47
C MET A 64 11.72 4.15 -38.41
N HIS A 65 10.88 3.24 -37.89
CA HIS A 65 10.09 2.30 -38.68
C HIS A 65 9.15 3.03 -39.64
N ASN A 66 8.40 4.03 -39.15
CA ASN A 66 7.47 4.81 -39.98
C ASN A 66 8.21 5.58 -41.08
N ASN A 67 9.37 6.17 -40.78
CA ASN A 67 10.20 6.84 -41.78
C ASN A 67 10.69 5.88 -42.88
N LEU A 68 11.17 4.69 -42.51
CA LEU A 68 11.63 3.69 -43.48
C LEU A 68 10.49 3.15 -44.34
N MET A 69 9.33 2.90 -43.71
CA MET A 69 8.11 2.50 -44.42
C MET A 69 7.67 3.56 -45.43
N GLN A 70 7.64 4.83 -45.05
CA GLN A 70 7.25 5.92 -45.95
C GLN A 70 8.23 6.03 -47.13
N LYS A 71 9.55 6.01 -46.86
CA LYS A 71 10.57 6.04 -47.92
C LYS A 71 10.40 4.89 -48.91
N ARG A 72 10.13 3.67 -48.42
CA ARG A 72 9.93 2.51 -49.29
C ARG A 72 8.63 2.56 -50.08
N GLN A 73 7.57 3.11 -49.48
CA GLN A 73 6.31 3.33 -50.20
C GLN A 73 6.51 4.28 -51.39
N THR A 74 7.18 5.42 -51.17
CA THR A 74 7.48 6.38 -52.26
C THR A 74 8.39 5.78 -53.33
N GLU A 75 9.40 4.98 -52.95
CA GLU A 75 10.26 4.28 -53.92
C GLU A 75 9.46 3.27 -54.75
N ASN A 76 8.59 2.50 -54.11
CA ASN A 76 7.76 1.51 -54.81
C ASN A 76 6.78 2.17 -55.78
N GLU A 77 6.17 3.29 -55.42
CA GLU A 77 5.32 4.07 -56.33
C GLU A 77 6.10 4.55 -57.57
N ALA A 78 7.34 5.01 -57.38
CA ALA A 78 8.21 5.41 -58.48
C ALA A 78 8.65 4.23 -59.37
N ARG A 79 8.90 3.05 -58.78
CA ARG A 79 9.23 1.82 -59.53
C ARG A 79 8.04 1.30 -60.34
N VAL A 80 6.85 1.31 -59.77
CA VAL A 80 5.61 0.95 -60.46
C VAL A 80 5.38 1.85 -61.68
N THR A 81 5.60 3.16 -61.53
CA THR A 81 5.49 4.12 -62.63
C THR A 81 6.52 3.85 -63.75
N ARG A 82 7.68 3.30 -63.40
CA ARG A 82 8.73 2.86 -64.34
C ARG A 82 8.53 1.44 -64.91
N GLY A 83 7.51 0.71 -64.45
CA GLY A 83 7.27 -0.68 -64.85
C GLY A 83 8.16 -1.72 -64.17
N GLU A 84 8.85 -1.36 -63.08
CA GLU A 84 9.67 -2.28 -62.28
C GLU A 84 8.88 -2.90 -61.12
N PRO A 85 9.19 -4.14 -60.72
CA PRO A 85 8.54 -4.78 -59.58
C PRO A 85 8.88 -4.06 -58.25
N PRO A 86 7.90 -3.91 -57.34
CA PRO A 86 8.10 -3.26 -56.04
C PRO A 86 9.00 -4.07 -55.10
N LEU A 87 9.76 -3.37 -54.26
CA LEU A 87 10.57 -3.97 -53.19
C LEU A 87 9.69 -4.50 -52.05
N THR A 88 10.15 -5.57 -51.42
CA THR A 88 9.51 -6.20 -50.27
C THR A 88 9.60 -5.33 -49.02
N MET A 89 8.51 -5.31 -48.24
CA MET A 89 8.44 -4.57 -46.98
C MET A 89 9.08 -5.31 -45.80
N GLU A 90 9.27 -6.63 -45.94
CA GLU A 90 9.81 -7.51 -44.87
C GLU A 90 11.27 -7.17 -44.50
N ASP A 91 12.06 -6.62 -45.44
CA ASP A 91 13.45 -6.22 -45.17
C ASP A 91 13.55 -5.10 -44.12
N ILE A 92 12.53 -4.24 -44.02
CA ILE A 92 12.49 -3.16 -43.01
C ILE A 92 12.38 -3.74 -41.61
N LYS A 93 11.50 -4.73 -41.43
CA LYS A 93 11.32 -5.44 -40.16
C LYS A 93 12.58 -6.21 -39.76
N ARG A 94 13.35 -6.71 -40.73
CA ARG A 94 14.58 -7.45 -40.49
C ARG A 94 15.76 -6.55 -40.08
N GLN A 95 15.77 -5.30 -40.51
CA GLN A 95 16.80 -4.31 -40.16
C GLN A 95 16.57 -3.66 -38.80
N LEU A 96 15.31 -3.58 -38.34
CA LEU A 96 14.94 -2.93 -37.08
C LEU A 96 14.65 -3.97 -35.98
N LYS A 97 15.55 -4.08 -35.00
CA LYS A 97 15.29 -4.93 -33.82
C LYS A 97 14.26 -4.24 -32.93
N GLN A 98 13.12 -4.89 -32.72
CA GLN A 98 12.08 -4.35 -31.86
C GLN A 98 12.58 -4.26 -30.41
N PRO A 99 12.47 -3.09 -29.74
CA PRO A 99 12.81 -2.98 -28.34
C PRO A 99 11.92 -3.92 -27.52
N GLN A 100 12.56 -4.70 -26.65
CA GLN A 100 11.91 -5.61 -25.72
C GLN A 100 11.98 -5.00 -24.33
N MET A 101 10.89 -5.07 -23.59
CA MET A 101 10.89 -4.64 -22.20
C MET A 101 11.74 -5.64 -21.40
N GLN A 102 12.65 -5.15 -20.55
CA GLN A 102 13.64 -5.97 -19.85
C GLN A 102 13.03 -6.88 -18.76
N THR A 103 11.72 -6.81 -18.52
CA THR A 103 11.02 -7.62 -17.51
C THR A 103 10.62 -8.98 -18.07
N LYS A 104 11.00 -10.06 -17.36
CA LYS A 104 10.74 -11.45 -17.76
C LYS A 104 9.23 -11.76 -17.92
N TYR A 105 8.37 -11.04 -17.21
CA TYR A 105 6.91 -11.21 -17.24
C TYR A 105 6.16 -9.98 -17.78
N GLY A 106 6.84 -9.09 -18.53
CA GLY A 106 6.19 -7.90 -19.08
C GLY A 106 5.73 -6.91 -18.00
N MET A 107 4.53 -6.34 -18.15
CA MET A 107 3.98 -5.36 -17.19
C MET A 107 3.38 -6.00 -15.92
N LEU A 108 3.41 -7.33 -15.81
CA LEU A 108 2.80 -8.04 -14.68
C LEU A 108 3.47 -7.67 -13.35
N ASP A 109 4.80 -7.63 -13.31
CA ASP A 109 5.56 -7.28 -12.10
C ASP A 109 5.25 -5.85 -11.64
N LEU A 110 5.09 -4.92 -12.58
CA LEU A 110 4.71 -3.54 -12.29
C LEU A 110 3.30 -3.47 -11.69
N LEU A 111 2.35 -4.21 -12.26
CA LEU A 111 0.97 -4.25 -11.76
C LEU A 111 0.91 -4.85 -10.35
N LEU A 112 1.59 -5.97 -10.11
CA LEU A 112 1.61 -6.63 -8.81
C LEU A 112 2.20 -5.70 -7.73
N ASN A 113 3.33 -5.06 -8.01
CA ASN A 113 3.94 -4.10 -7.09
C ASN A 113 3.03 -2.90 -6.80
N ALA A 114 2.28 -2.41 -7.80
CA ALA A 114 1.32 -1.33 -7.61
C ALA A 114 0.16 -1.75 -6.69
N LEU A 115 -0.38 -2.96 -6.87
CA LEU A 115 -1.45 -3.51 -6.04
C LEU A 115 -1.00 -3.76 -4.60
N ASP A 116 0.21 -4.29 -4.40
CA ASP A 116 0.77 -4.48 -3.07
C ASP A 116 0.99 -3.15 -2.35
N THR A 117 1.50 -2.14 -3.07
CA THR A 117 1.68 -0.79 -2.52
C THR A 117 0.35 -0.17 -2.09
N ASP A 118 -0.72 -0.36 -2.88
CA ASP A 118 -2.06 0.11 -2.54
C ASP A 118 -2.64 -0.60 -1.31
N ALA A 119 -2.46 -1.92 -1.23
CA ALA A 119 -2.90 -2.72 -0.08
C ALA A 119 -2.20 -2.29 1.22
N PHE A 120 -0.87 -2.10 1.17
CA PHE A 120 -0.12 -1.60 2.33
C PHE A 120 -0.53 -0.18 2.71
N THR A 121 -0.70 0.73 1.74
CA THR A 121 -1.12 2.12 2.01
C THR A 121 -2.51 2.17 2.64
N THR A 122 -3.44 1.38 2.13
CA THR A 122 -4.80 1.26 2.67
C THR A 122 -4.80 0.71 4.10
N TYR A 123 -4.01 -0.33 4.36
CA TYR A 123 -3.84 -0.87 5.71
C TYR A 123 -3.29 0.18 6.69
N GLN A 124 -2.29 0.95 6.26
CA GLN A 124 -1.70 2.02 7.07
C GLN A 124 -2.73 3.10 7.42
N ILE A 125 -3.51 3.56 6.46
CA ILE A 125 -4.51 4.61 6.68
C ILE A 125 -5.65 4.10 7.56
N GLN A 126 -6.26 2.97 7.17
CA GLN A 126 -7.49 2.50 7.81
C GLN A 126 -7.26 1.85 9.17
N MET A 127 -6.32 0.90 9.25
CA MET A 127 -6.15 0.07 10.45
C MET A 127 -5.12 0.67 11.41
N THR A 128 -4.11 1.37 10.91
CA THR A 128 -3.12 1.99 11.80
C THR A 128 -3.55 3.39 12.20
N THR A 129 -3.82 4.29 11.26
CA THR A 129 -4.07 5.69 11.61
C THR A 129 -5.47 5.88 12.19
N ASN A 130 -6.52 5.54 11.44
CA ASN A 130 -7.88 5.85 11.85
C ASN A 130 -8.30 5.12 13.14
N GLU A 131 -8.02 3.83 13.21
CA GLU A 131 -8.37 3.02 14.39
C GLU A 131 -7.55 3.43 15.64
N ASN A 132 -6.23 3.64 15.54
CA ASN A 132 -5.44 4.04 16.72
C ASN A 132 -5.73 5.47 17.17
N VAL A 133 -6.01 6.39 16.25
CA VAL A 133 -6.44 7.76 16.61
C VAL A 133 -7.79 7.71 17.34
N ALA A 134 -8.74 6.91 16.86
CA ALA A 134 -10.02 6.72 17.54
C ALA A 134 -9.84 6.14 18.95
N LYS A 135 -9.00 5.11 19.12
CA LYS A 135 -8.66 4.55 20.44
C LYS A 135 -8.02 5.58 21.36
N LEU A 136 -7.13 6.41 20.84
CA LEU A 136 -6.45 7.45 21.61
C LEU A 136 -7.45 8.50 22.09
N HIS A 137 -8.38 8.94 21.25
CA HIS A 137 -9.48 9.84 21.65
C HIS A 137 -10.41 9.19 22.68
N LEU A 138 -10.74 7.90 22.54
CA LEU A 138 -11.54 7.18 23.53
C LEU A 138 -10.81 7.09 24.88
N SER A 139 -9.51 6.76 24.85
CA SER A 139 -8.67 6.72 26.05
C SER A 139 -8.58 8.10 26.71
N GLN A 140 -8.47 9.17 25.92
CA GLN A 140 -8.47 10.54 26.43
C GLN A 140 -9.80 10.88 27.10
N ALA A 141 -10.93 10.58 26.45
CA ALA A 141 -12.27 10.84 27.00
C ALA A 141 -12.50 10.08 28.32
N VAL A 142 -12.07 8.82 28.40
CA VAL A 142 -12.12 8.02 29.63
C VAL A 142 -11.19 8.60 30.72
N SER A 143 -9.99 9.04 30.35
CA SER A 143 -9.04 9.63 31.32
C SER A 143 -9.41 11.04 31.80
N ALA A 144 -10.16 11.78 31.00
CA ALA A 144 -10.61 13.14 31.29
C ALA A 144 -11.88 13.17 32.15
N GLN A 145 -12.58 12.05 32.33
CA GLN A 145 -13.65 11.95 33.31
C GLN A 145 -13.05 12.10 34.72
N PRO A 146 -13.58 13.00 35.58
CA PRO A 146 -13.20 12.99 36.97
C PRO A 146 -13.53 11.60 37.51
N VAL A 147 -12.56 10.95 38.16
CA VAL A 147 -12.81 9.72 38.92
C VAL A 147 -13.78 10.10 40.02
N VAL A 148 -15.09 9.96 39.75
CA VAL A 148 -16.10 9.88 40.80
C VAL A 148 -15.78 8.56 41.47
N VAL A 149 -14.90 8.62 42.47
CA VAL A 149 -14.78 7.58 43.48
C VAL A 149 -16.19 7.45 44.00
N ALA A 150 -16.91 6.42 43.54
CA ALA A 150 -18.12 5.97 44.15
C ALA A 150 -17.70 5.59 45.57
N ALA A 151 -17.81 6.55 46.48
CA ALA A 151 -17.67 6.35 47.89
C ALA A 151 -18.81 5.41 48.27
N SER A 152 -18.53 4.10 48.19
CA SER A 152 -19.27 3.11 48.94
C SER A 152 -19.08 3.51 50.40
N SER A 153 -20.14 4.09 50.96
CA SER A 153 -20.28 4.40 52.35
C SER A 153 -20.21 3.12 53.18
N ALA A 154 -19.00 2.72 53.55
CA ALA A 154 -18.74 1.80 54.64
C ALA A 154 -18.00 2.59 55.73
N ALA A 155 -18.80 3.23 56.59
CA ALA A 155 -18.32 3.69 57.88
C ALA A 155 -17.92 2.47 58.71
N ILE A 156 -16.77 2.57 59.42
CA ILE A 156 -16.52 2.14 60.81
C ILE A 156 -15.02 1.82 60.99
N GLY A 157 -14.36 2.56 61.90
CA GLY A 157 -13.41 1.94 62.84
C GLY A 157 -11.90 2.21 62.66
N THR A 158 -11.43 3.31 63.26
CA THR A 158 -10.23 3.42 64.13
C THR A 158 -8.85 2.90 63.69
N SER A 159 -7.85 3.80 63.64
CA SER A 159 -6.74 3.90 64.63
C SER A 159 -5.37 4.32 64.03
N ALA A 160 -4.92 5.50 64.48
CA ALA A 160 -3.56 5.93 64.88
C ALA A 160 -2.28 5.70 64.04
N ALA A 161 -1.46 6.76 64.04
CA ALA A 161 -0.01 6.88 63.74
C ALA A 161 0.38 6.75 62.25
N ASN A 162 1.28 7.56 61.67
CA ASN A 162 2.48 8.19 62.20
C ASN A 162 2.89 9.37 61.28
N ALA A 163 3.44 10.44 61.85
CA ALA A 163 4.03 11.55 61.09
C ALA A 163 5.35 11.12 60.39
N PRO A 164 5.86 11.94 59.45
CA PRO A 164 7.18 12.48 59.72
C PRO A 164 7.33 13.98 59.40
N ASN A 165 8.20 14.59 60.20
CA ASN A 165 8.74 15.94 60.10
C ASN A 165 10.05 15.91 59.27
N LEU A 166 10.63 17.09 58.99
CA LEU A 166 11.85 17.42 58.22
C LEU A 166 11.61 17.65 56.70
N GLU A 167 12.04 18.75 56.08
CA GLU A 167 12.87 19.87 56.53
C GLU A 167 12.73 21.05 55.54
N ARG A 168 12.71 22.28 56.06
CA ARG A 168 12.99 23.50 55.30
C ARG A 168 14.51 23.62 55.13
N ARG A 169 14.99 23.82 53.89
CA ARG A 169 16.00 24.85 53.55
C ARG A 169 16.10 25.03 52.06
#